data_AF-A0A5D0ITI6-F1
#
_entry.id   AF-A0A5D0ITI6-F1
#
_cell.length_a   1.000
_cell.length_b   1.000
_cell.length_c   1.000
_cell.angle_alpha   90.00
_cell.angle_beta   90.00
_cell.angle_gamma   90.00
#
_symmetry.space_group_name_H-M   'P 1'
#
loop_
_entity.id
_entity.type
_entity.pdbx_description
1 polymer ?
#
loop_
_entity_poly.entity_id
_entity_poly.type
_entity_poly.pdbx_seq_one_letter_code
_entity_poly.pdbx_strand_id
1 'polypeptide(L)'
;LGEETGRYLFRIVALKEILSNPGKYGFNFREKDLYTNIPTYKVEVDTAVTDFSKFAEKFGINYKILKLHNPWLREKHLNNKSRKLYHIDIPKEGYYQ
;
A
#
# COMPACT_ATOMS: atom_id res chain seq x y z
N LEU A 1 33.10 -10.98 -8.65
CA LEU A 1 32.17 -10.86 -7.51
C LEU A 1 31.64 -9.42 -7.48
N GLY A 2 30.58 -9.11 -8.23
CA GLY A 2 30.11 -7.73 -8.43
C GLY A 2 29.17 -7.52 -9.62
N GLU A 3 29.12 -8.48 -10.55
CA GLU A 3 28.22 -8.42 -11.72
C GLU A 3 26.73 -8.50 -11.36
N GLU A 4 26.37 -9.23 -10.30
CA GLU A 4 24.96 -9.40 -9.91
C GLU A 4 24.33 -8.09 -9.41
N THR A 5 25.04 -7.34 -8.57
CA THR A 5 24.52 -6.09 -7.97
C THR A 5 24.57 -4.92 -8.98
N GLY A 6 25.59 -4.88 -9.84
CA GLY A 6 25.73 -3.82 -10.85
C GLY A 6 24.58 -3.81 -11.87
N ARG A 7 24.03 -4.98 -12.23
CA ARG A 7 22.89 -5.08 -13.16
C ARG A 7 21.61 -4.43 -12.64
N TYR A 8 21.39 -4.40 -11.33
CA TYR A 8 20.21 -3.74 -10.75
C TYR A 8 20.29 -2.22 -10.84
N LEU A 9 21.49 -1.64 -10.82
CA LEU A 9 21.66 -0.19 -10.94
C LEU A 9 21.13 0.30 -12.30
N PHE A 10 21.53 -0.35 -13.39
CA PHE A 10 21.04 -0.01 -14.72
C PHE A 10 19.54 -0.23 -14.87
N ARG A 11 18.99 -1.30 -14.28
CA ARG A 11 17.54 -1.55 -14.28
C ARG A 11 16.77 -0.48 -13.50
N ILE A 12 17.25 -0.07 -12.32
CA ILE A 12 16.62 0.98 -11.51
C ILE A 12 16.65 2.31 -12.26
N VAL A 13 17.79 2.66 -12.87
CA VAL A 13 17.93 3.88 -13.68
C VAL A 13 16.99 3.84 -14.89
N ALA A 14 16.94 2.72 -15.62
CA ALA A 14 16.03 2.55 -16.75
C ALA A 14 14.56 2.67 -16.33
N LEU A 15 14.16 2.04 -15.22
CA LEU A 15 12.80 2.15 -14.68
C LEU A 15 12.48 3.59 -14.28
N LYS A 16 13.39 4.29 -13.58
CA LYS A 16 13.21 5.70 -13.22
C LYS A 16 13.02 6.56 -14.46
N GLU A 17 13.82 6.35 -15.49
CA GLU A 17 13.75 7.10 -16.76
C GLU A 17 12.41 6.85 -17.48
N ILE A 18 11.98 5.58 -17.59
CA ILE A 18 10.70 5.22 -18.21
C ILE A 18 9.52 5.81 -17.43
N LEU A 19 9.53 5.73 -16.09
CA LEU A 19 8.46 6.27 -15.26
C LEU A 19 8.41 7.81 -15.26
N SER A 20 9.56 8.47 -15.46
CA SER A 20 9.63 9.93 -15.54
C SER A 20 9.23 10.45 -16.94
N ASN A 21 9.52 9.69 -17.99
CA ASN A 21 9.28 10.06 -19.38
C ASN A 21 8.45 9.00 -20.15
N PRO A 22 7.25 8.60 -19.67
CA PRO A 22 6.52 7.44 -20.20
C PRO A 22 6.18 7.56 -21.69
N GLY A 23 5.79 8.77 -22.14
CA GLY A 23 5.44 9.02 -23.54
C GLY A 23 6.60 8.79 -24.53
N LYS A 24 7.85 9.07 -24.12
CA LYS A 24 9.05 8.83 -24.95
C LYS A 24 9.26 7.34 -25.24
N TYR A 25 8.78 6.47 -24.36
CA TYR A 25 8.91 5.01 -24.46
C TYR A 25 7.61 4.33 -24.90
N GLY A 26 6.64 5.11 -25.41
CA GLY A 26 5.38 4.58 -25.96
C GLY A 26 4.30 4.26 -24.92
N PHE A 27 4.50 4.60 -23.64
CA PHE A 27 3.46 4.48 -22.63
C PHE A 27 2.50 5.67 -22.71
N ASN A 28 1.37 5.44 -23.38
CA ASN A 28 0.30 6.42 -23.53
C ASN A 28 -0.89 5.97 -22.67
N PHE A 29 -1.11 6.65 -21.55
CA PHE A 29 -2.26 6.46 -20.68
C PHE A 29 -3.04 7.76 -20.56
N ARG A 30 -4.36 7.66 -20.42
CA ARG A 30 -5.25 8.79 -20.11
C ARG A 30 -5.45 8.85 -18.60
N GLU A 31 -5.92 9.98 -18.09
CA GLU A 31 -6.22 10.11 -16.66
C GLU A 31 -7.18 9.03 -16.14
N LYS A 32 -8.15 8.61 -16.96
CA LYS A 32 -9.08 7.52 -16.62
C LYS A 32 -8.44 6.12 -16.58
N ASP A 33 -7.28 5.95 -17.21
CA ASP A 33 -6.54 4.69 -17.19
C ASP A 33 -5.64 4.61 -15.93
N LEU A 34 -5.46 5.74 -15.21
CA LEU A 34 -4.71 5.80 -13.96
C LEU A 34 -5.54 5.28 -12.78
N TYR A 35 -4.84 4.75 -11.78
CA TYR A 35 -5.47 4.44 -10.50
C TYR A 35 -6.00 5.71 -9.84
N THR A 36 -7.27 5.69 -9.45
CA THR A 36 -7.87 6.76 -8.67
C THR A 36 -7.46 6.66 -7.21
N ASN A 37 -7.17 7.80 -6.58
CA ASN A 37 -6.92 7.82 -5.16
C ASN A 37 -8.23 7.58 -4.39
N ILE A 38 -8.26 6.55 -3.56
CA ILE A 38 -9.43 6.20 -2.76
C ILE A 38 -9.29 6.92 -1.43
N PRO A 39 -10.27 7.76 -1.04
CA PRO A 39 -10.14 8.54 0.17
C PRO A 39 -10.20 7.62 1.38
N THR A 40 -9.19 7.75 2.24
CA THR A 40 -9.09 7.06 3.51
C THR A 40 -9.21 8.04 4.68
N TYR A 41 -9.46 7.50 5.87
CA TYR A 41 -9.28 8.19 7.14
C TYR A 41 -8.37 7.34 8.03
N LYS A 42 -7.72 7.99 9.01
CA LYS A 42 -6.76 7.34 9.90
C LYS A 42 -7.43 6.91 11.19
N VAL A 43 -7.21 5.66 11.57
CA VAL A 43 -7.57 5.11 12.87
C VAL A 43 -6.31 4.93 13.69
N GLU A 44 -6.30 5.53 14.88
CA GLU A 44 -5.24 5.41 15.86
C GLU A 44 -5.34 4.08 16.61
N VAL A 45 -4.25 3.33 16.66
CA VAL A 45 -4.14 2.03 17.32
C VAL A 45 -2.88 1.99 18.17
N ASP A 46 -3.05 2.02 19.49
CA ASP A 46 -1.98 1.95 20.49
C ASP A 46 -1.90 0.58 21.19
N THR A 47 -2.88 -0.30 20.96
CA THR A 47 -2.93 -1.66 21.50
C THR A 47 -2.53 -2.72 20.48
N ALA A 48 -2.29 -3.94 20.96
CA ALA A 48 -2.11 -5.09 20.07
C ALA A 48 -3.43 -5.41 19.35
N VAL A 49 -3.34 -5.80 18.07
CA VAL A 49 -4.48 -6.28 17.27
C VAL A 49 -4.28 -7.77 17.06
N THR A 50 -5.17 -8.60 17.58
CA THR A 50 -5.03 -10.06 17.53
C THR A 50 -5.41 -10.67 16.18
N ASP A 51 -6.37 -10.06 15.48
CA ASP A 51 -6.85 -10.52 14.18
C ASP A 51 -7.31 -9.34 13.32
N PHE A 52 -6.57 -9.08 12.25
CA PHE A 52 -6.89 -8.02 11.31
C PHE A 52 -8.14 -8.31 10.47
N SER A 53 -8.59 -9.55 10.35
CA SER A 53 -9.83 -9.90 9.67
C SER A 53 -11.02 -9.37 10.46
N LYS A 54 -11.07 -9.69 11.76
CA LYS A 54 -12.08 -9.14 12.68
C LYS A 54 -11.98 -7.63 12.85
N PHE A 55 -10.76 -7.09 12.81
CA PHE A 55 -10.56 -5.64 12.81
C PHE A 55 -11.21 -5.00 11.57
N ALA A 56 -10.94 -5.54 10.37
CA ALA A 56 -11.51 -5.06 9.12
C ALA A 56 -13.06 -5.12 9.12
N GLU A 57 -13.63 -6.21 9.61
CA GLU A 57 -15.09 -6.40 9.72
C GLU A 57 -15.77 -5.30 10.55
N LYS A 58 -15.14 -4.80 11.61
CA LYS A 58 -15.68 -3.69 12.42
C LYS A 58 -15.84 -2.39 11.64
N PHE A 59 -15.06 -2.22 10.57
CA PHE A 59 -15.13 -1.07 9.68
C PHE A 59 -15.86 -1.39 8.37
N GLY A 60 -16.57 -2.53 8.30
CA GLY A 60 -17.33 -2.94 7.12
C GLY A 60 -16.49 -3.27 5.89
N ILE A 61 -15.19 -3.51 6.05
CA ILE A 61 -14.26 -3.80 4.96
C ILE A 61 -13.69 -5.20 5.06
N ASN A 62 -13.27 -5.75 3.92
CA ASN A 62 -12.58 -7.04 3.88
C ASN A 62 -11.10 -6.88 4.28
N TYR A 63 -10.53 -7.91 4.89
CA TYR A 63 -9.10 -8.06 5.15
C TYR A 63 -8.21 -7.72 3.95
N LYS A 64 -8.61 -8.11 2.73
CA LYS A 64 -7.87 -7.76 1.50
C LYS A 64 -7.79 -6.25 1.29
N ILE A 65 -8.90 -5.53 1.51
CA ILE A 65 -8.98 -4.08 1.34
C ILE A 65 -8.14 -3.39 2.41
N LEU A 66 -8.22 -3.86 3.66
CA LEU A 66 -7.38 -3.35 4.75
C LEU A 66 -5.88 -3.41 4.39
N LYS A 67 -5.41 -4.54 3.86
CA LYS A 67 -4.01 -4.72 3.45
C LYS A 67 -3.61 -3.91 2.22
N LEU A 68 -4.55 -3.68 1.29
CA LEU A 68 -4.31 -2.86 0.11
C LEU A 68 -3.96 -1.42 0.50
N HIS A 69 -4.66 -0.87 1.50
CA HIS A 69 -4.39 0.48 2.02
C HIS A 69 -3.22 0.53 3.00
N ASN A 70 -2.87 -0.59 3.64
CA ASN A 70 -1.81 -0.66 4.65
C ASN A 70 -0.77 -1.73 4.27
N PRO A 71 0.03 -1.53 3.21
CA PRO A 71 0.97 -2.55 2.71
C PRO A 71 2.09 -2.91 3.71
N TRP A 72 2.29 -2.10 4.74
CA TRP A 72 3.21 -2.37 5.84
C TRP A 72 2.69 -3.44 6.83
N LEU A 73 1.39 -3.75 6.82
CA LEU A 73 0.77 -4.82 7.61
C LEU A 73 1.02 -6.19 6.97
N ARG A 74 2.23 -6.72 7.13
CA ARG A 74 2.60 -8.04 6.58
C ARG A 74 1.96 -9.19 7.34
N GLU A 75 1.95 -9.14 8.66
CA GLU A 75 1.38 -10.18 9.53
C GLU A 75 -0.16 -10.13 9.58
N LYS A 76 -0.78 -11.14 10.20
CA LYS A 76 -2.24 -11.21 10.41
C LYS A 76 -2.68 -10.48 11.69
N HIS A 77 -1.73 -10.09 12.53
CA HIS A 77 -1.89 -9.44 13.82
C HIS A 77 -0.86 -8.32 13.96
N LEU A 78 -1.03 -7.47 14.96
CA LEU A 78 -0.11 -6.41 15.34
C LEU A 78 0.34 -6.63 16.78
N ASN A 79 1.60 -6.97 16.96
CA ASN A 79 2.22 -7.05 18.27
C ASN A 79 2.69 -5.66 18.70
N ASN A 80 2.04 -5.07 19.69
CA ASN A 80 2.36 -3.73 20.17
C ASN A 80 2.75 -3.71 21.66
N LYS A 81 3.82 -4.42 22.01
CA LYS A 81 4.32 -4.47 23.40
C LYS A 81 4.81 -3.11 23.90
N SER A 82 5.29 -2.26 22.99
CA SER A 82 5.82 -0.93 23.29
C SER A 82 4.77 0.18 23.35
N ARG A 83 3.48 -0.14 23.12
CA ARG A 83 2.37 0.84 23.01
C ARG A 83 2.67 1.99 22.05
N LYS A 84 3.34 1.68 20.95
CA LYS A 84 3.58 2.65 19.90
C LYS A 84 2.24 3.00 19.24
N LEU A 85 1.99 4.29 19.01
CA LEU A 85 0.82 4.71 18.26
C LEU A 85 1.01 4.39 16.77
N TYR A 86 0.13 3.53 16.23
CA TYR A 86 0.04 3.24 14.81
C TYR A 86 -1.17 3.96 14.20
N HIS A 87 -1.04 4.33 12.94
CA HIS A 87 -2.14 4.87 12.14
C HIS A 87 -2.48 3.86 11.06
N ILE A 88 -3.72 3.38 11.06
CA ILE A 88 -4.23 2.47 10.05
C ILE A 88 -5.18 3.24 9.15
N ASP A 89 -4.93 3.20 7.85
CA ASP A 89 -5.75 3.86 6.84
C ASP A 89 -6.95 2.97 6.49
N ILE A 90 -8.16 3.49 6.68
CA ILE A 90 -9.42 2.81 6.36
C ILE A 90 -10.12 3.59 5.24
N PRO A 91 -10.55 2.94 4.14
CA PRO A 91 -11.28 3.62 3.07
C PRO A 91 -12.64 4.11 3.56
N LYS A 92 -13.10 5.23 2.98
CA LYS A 92 -14.47 5.71 3.21
C LYS A 92 -15.49 4.72 2.62
N GLU A 93 -16.67 4.67 3.23
CA GLU A 93 -17.77 3.84 2.75
C GLU A 93 -18.16 4.20 1.31
N GLY A 94 -18.61 3.19 0.54
CA GLY A 94 -19.09 3.35 -0.83
C GLY A 94 -18.03 3.24 -1.94
N TYR A 95 -16.74 3.14 -1.61
CA TYR A 95 -15.67 2.96 -2.61
C TYR A 95 -15.39 1.50 -3.01
N TYR A 96 -15.78 0.56 -2.14
CA TYR A 96 -15.68 -0.86 -2.37
C TYR A 96 -17.04 -1.48 -2.01
N GLN A 97 -17.85 -1.77 -3.03
CA GLN A 97 -19.10 -2.53 -2.94
C GLN A 97 -18.94 -3.85 -3.69
#